data_AF-A0A2V6WVV7-F1
#
_entry.id   AF-A0A2V6WVV7-F1
#
_cell.length_a   1.000
_cell.length_b   1.000
_cell.length_c   1.000
_cell.angle_alpha   90.00
_cell.angle_beta   90.00
_cell.angle_gamma   90.00
#
_symmetry.space_group_name_H-M   'P 1'
#
loop_
_entity.id
_entity.type
_entity.pdbx_description
1 polymer ?
#
loop_
_entity_poly.entity_id
_entity_poly.type
_entity_poly.pdbx_seq_one_letter_code
_entity_poly.pdbx_strand_id
1 'polypeptide(L)'
;FLVLWGLLVNFVSNGDPAPLPYLPMLNPLDLAQVGALLAVALWFVEIRRLGLQPIAAVSLARAGALLTALVFVWANAVLLRTLHHWGGVPFALEAMLRSDVVQTAFSILWTLVALASMGVATRKSLRAAWIAGAVLMAVVVVKLFMVDLSNVGTIQRIVSFVGVGVLMLVLGYFSPVPPRSPREAR
;
A
#
# COMPACT_ATOMS: atom_id res chain seq x y z
N PHE A 1 6.18 19.16 -9.29
CA PHE A 1 5.47 18.94 -10.56
C PHE A 1 5.20 17.46 -10.83
N LEU A 2 6.22 16.61 -11.06
CA LEU A 2 6.03 15.18 -11.40
C LEU A 2 5.24 14.37 -10.36
N VAL A 3 5.49 14.60 -9.07
CA VAL A 3 4.73 13.95 -7.98
C VAL A 3 3.26 14.36 -8.00
N LEU A 4 2.98 15.65 -8.22
CA LEU A 4 1.63 16.18 -8.29
C LEU A 4 0.89 15.65 -9.53
N TRP A 5 1.58 15.63 -10.68
CA TRP A 5 1.07 15.05 -11.91
C TRP A 5 0.76 13.55 -11.73
N GLY A 6 1.68 12.78 -11.15
CA GLY A 6 1.48 11.36 -10.89
C GLY A 6 0.30 11.08 -9.96
N LEU A 7 0.10 11.90 -8.93
CA LEU A 7 -1.07 11.81 -8.04
C LEU A 7 -2.36 12.15 -8.78
N LEU A 8 -2.41 13.27 -9.51
CA LEU A 8 -3.63 13.71 -10.20
C LEU A 8 -4.07 12.73 -11.29
N VAL A 9 -3.13 12.18 -12.05
CA VAL A 9 -3.43 11.23 -13.13
C VAL A 9 -3.99 9.91 -12.57
N ASN A 10 -3.69 9.55 -11.32
CA ASN A 10 -4.31 8.39 -10.66
C ASN A 10 -5.82 8.56 -10.39
N PHE A 11 -6.30 9.79 -10.22
CA PHE A 11 -7.71 10.06 -9.94
C PHE A 11 -8.51 10.47 -11.18
N VAL A 12 -7.84 11.02 -12.20
CA VAL A 12 -8.51 11.60 -13.37
C VAL A 12 -8.44 10.71 -14.61
N SER A 13 -7.43 9.83 -14.73
CA SER A 13 -7.24 9.00 -15.92
C SER A 13 -7.50 7.52 -15.65
N ASN A 14 -8.38 6.95 -16.48
CA ASN A 14 -8.69 5.52 -16.49
C ASN A 14 -7.55 4.68 -17.09
N GLY A 15 -6.48 5.32 -17.59
CA GLY A 15 -5.34 4.66 -18.20
C GLY A 15 -5.75 3.83 -19.41
N ASP A 16 -6.66 4.32 -20.25
CA ASP A 16 -7.11 3.59 -21.43
C ASP A 16 -5.92 3.30 -22.37
N PRO A 17 -5.54 2.03 -22.57
CA PRO A 17 -4.38 1.66 -23.37
C PRO A 17 -4.74 1.40 -24.85
N ALA A 18 -5.97 1.73 -25.29
CA ALA A 18 -6.41 1.48 -26.66
C ALA A 18 -5.36 1.96 -27.71
N PRO A 19 -4.98 1.12 -28.68
CA PRO A 19 -5.61 -0.14 -29.12
C PRO A 19 -5.09 -1.43 -28.45
N LEU A 20 -4.23 -1.34 -27.42
CA LEU A 20 -3.63 -2.50 -26.77
C LEU A 20 -4.54 -3.10 -25.67
N PRO A 21 -4.48 -4.42 -25.42
CA PRO A 21 -5.18 -5.02 -24.29
C PRO A 21 -4.62 -4.47 -22.96
N TYR A 22 -5.52 -4.12 -22.02
CA TYR A 22 -5.11 -3.67 -20.70
C TYR A 22 -4.40 -4.80 -19.93
N LEU A 23 -3.12 -4.61 -19.66
CA LEU A 23 -2.33 -5.47 -18.79
C LEU A 23 -2.00 -4.71 -17.50
N PRO A 24 -2.43 -5.20 -16.31
CA PRO A 24 -2.07 -4.61 -15.03
C PRO A 24 -0.55 -4.45 -14.91
N MET A 25 -0.05 -3.29 -14.44
CA MET A 25 1.38 -2.97 -14.28
C MET A 25 2.19 -2.81 -15.59
N LEU A 26 1.66 -3.24 -16.74
CA LEU A 26 2.26 -3.07 -18.07
C LEU A 26 1.52 -2.06 -18.93
N ASN A 27 0.53 -1.37 -18.36
CA ASN A 27 -0.12 -0.24 -19.00
C ASN A 27 0.91 0.85 -19.30
N PRO A 28 0.89 1.48 -20.49
CA PRO A 28 1.73 2.64 -20.81
C PRO A 28 1.77 3.70 -19.70
N LEU A 29 0.63 3.95 -19.03
CA LEU A 29 0.54 4.87 -17.91
C LEU A 29 1.30 4.38 -16.67
N ASP A 30 1.17 3.10 -16.33
CA ASP A 30 1.83 2.50 -15.18
C ASP A 30 3.36 2.47 -15.39
N LEU A 31 3.81 2.16 -16.61
CA LEU A 31 5.21 2.21 -17.01
C LEU A 31 5.78 3.64 -16.92
N ALA A 32 5.02 4.65 -17.35
CA ALA A 32 5.41 6.04 -17.20
C ALA A 32 5.52 6.46 -15.71
N GLN A 33 4.62 5.97 -14.85
CA GLN A 33 4.66 6.23 -13.40
C GLN A 33 5.85 5.55 -12.72
N VAL A 34 6.16 4.30 -13.08
CA VAL A 34 7.36 3.59 -12.62
C VAL A 34 8.62 4.32 -13.08
N GLY A 35 8.68 4.72 -14.35
CA GLY A 35 9.78 5.50 -14.91
C GLY A 35 9.97 6.85 -14.20
N ALA A 36 8.88 7.56 -13.90
CA ALA A 36 8.93 8.82 -13.15
C ALA A 36 9.41 8.61 -11.70
N LEU A 37 8.96 7.56 -11.02
CA LEU A 37 9.42 7.22 -9.66
C LEU A 37 10.91 6.86 -9.65
N LEU A 38 11.37 6.07 -10.63
CA LEU A 38 12.78 5.74 -10.80
C LEU A 38 13.63 6.98 -11.11
N ALA A 39 13.17 7.86 -12.01
CA ALA A 39 13.85 9.10 -12.33
C ALA A 39 14.00 10.00 -11.10
N VAL A 40 12.95 10.14 -10.27
CA VAL A 40 12.99 10.89 -9.01
C VAL A 40 13.94 10.23 -8.01
N ALA A 41 13.95 8.90 -7.90
CA ALA A 41 14.85 8.18 -7.01
C ALA A 41 16.32 8.33 -7.42
N LEU A 42 16.64 8.16 -8.71
CA LEU A 42 17.99 8.33 -9.25
C LEU A 42 18.47 9.77 -9.11
N TRP A 43 17.61 10.74 -9.41
CA TRP A 43 17.91 12.17 -9.21
C TRP A 43 18.18 12.50 -7.74
N PHE A 44 17.40 11.93 -6.81
CA PHE A 44 17.62 12.11 -5.38
C PHE A 44 18.97 11.51 -4.91
N VAL A 45 19.34 10.33 -5.43
CA VAL A 45 20.65 9.72 -5.17
C VAL A 45 21.77 10.61 -5.70
N GLU A 46 21.63 11.14 -6.91
CA GLU A 46 22.67 11.96 -7.55
C GLU A 46 22.83 13.33 -6.89
N ILE A 47 21.73 14.01 -6.55
CA ILE A 47 21.78 15.25 -5.75
C ILE A 47 22.47 15.07 -4.41
N ARG A 48 22.26 13.91 -3.77
CA ARG A 48 22.92 13.55 -2.52
C ARG A 48 24.40 13.28 -2.71
N ARG A 49 24.80 12.61 -3.78
CA ARG A 49 26.21 12.41 -4.16
C ARG A 49 26.91 13.74 -4.42
N LEU A 50 26.23 14.68 -5.06
CA LEU A 50 26.74 16.02 -5.37
C LEU A 50 26.65 17.01 -4.19
N GLY A 51 26.03 16.62 -3.07
CA GLY A 51 25.92 17.46 -1.88
C GLY A 51 25.04 18.71 -2.05
N LEU A 52 24.16 18.74 -3.05
CA LEU A 52 23.39 19.93 -3.41
C LEU A 52 22.27 20.21 -2.39
N GLN A 53 22.41 21.31 -1.65
CA GLN A 53 21.42 21.78 -0.69
C GLN A 53 20.27 22.52 -1.38
N PRO A 54 19.03 22.48 -0.84
CA PRO A 54 18.64 21.92 0.46
C PRO A 54 18.21 20.44 0.43
N ILE A 55 18.11 19.85 -0.77
CA ILE A 55 17.55 18.50 -0.96
C ILE A 55 18.50 17.44 -0.37
N ALA A 56 19.81 17.70 -0.38
CA ALA A 56 20.78 16.83 0.25
C ALA A 56 20.60 16.68 1.77
N ALA A 57 20.02 17.68 2.45
CA ALA A 57 19.75 17.64 3.89
C ALA A 57 18.51 16.80 4.27
N VAL A 58 17.69 16.35 3.32
CA VAL A 58 16.52 15.52 3.63
C VAL A 58 16.97 14.17 4.19
N SER A 59 16.41 13.76 5.34
CA SER A 59 16.76 12.46 5.93
C SER A 59 16.32 11.29 5.05
N LEU A 60 17.16 10.25 4.95
CA LEU A 60 16.87 9.08 4.11
C LEU A 60 15.58 8.37 4.54
N ALA A 61 15.27 8.41 5.84
CA ALA A 61 14.02 7.89 6.40
C ALA A 61 12.78 8.65 5.88
N ARG A 62 12.83 9.99 5.80
CA ARG A 62 11.71 10.79 5.26
C ARG A 62 11.53 10.57 3.76
N ALA A 63 12.63 10.54 3.01
CA ALA A 63 12.58 10.25 1.57
C ALA A 63 12.02 8.85 1.29
N GLY A 64 12.46 7.84 2.04
CA GLY A 64 11.92 6.48 1.94
C GLY A 64 10.43 6.40 2.28
N ALA A 65 9.99 7.11 3.33
CA ALA A 65 8.58 7.17 3.71
C ALA A 65 7.71 7.80 2.62
N LEU A 66 8.15 8.90 2.03
CA LEU A 66 7.45 9.54 0.90
C LEU A 66 7.38 8.61 -0.32
N LEU A 67 8.49 7.95 -0.68
CA LEU A 67 8.50 6.99 -1.79
C LEU A 67 7.54 5.83 -1.52
N THR A 68 7.51 5.31 -0.30
CA THR A 68 6.61 4.21 0.10
C THR A 68 5.15 4.64 0.01
N ALA A 69 4.82 5.85 0.47
CA ALA A 69 3.48 6.41 0.36
C ALA A 69 3.04 6.57 -1.11
N LEU A 70 3.94 7.05 -1.99
CA LEU A 70 3.64 7.18 -3.42
C LEU A 70 3.41 5.81 -4.08
N VAL A 71 4.25 4.82 -3.77
CA VAL A 71 4.09 3.45 -4.28
C VAL A 71 2.77 2.84 -3.79
N PHE A 72 2.39 3.09 -2.54
CA PHE A 72 1.12 2.62 -1.99
C PHE A 72 -0.08 3.24 -2.73
N VAL A 73 -0.09 4.56 -2.94
CA VAL A 73 -1.14 5.24 -3.71
C VAL A 73 -1.21 4.70 -5.13
N TRP A 74 -0.05 4.52 -5.77
CA TRP A 74 0.03 3.95 -7.12
C TRP A 74 -0.54 2.53 -7.18
N ALA A 75 -0.17 1.65 -6.25
CA ALA A 75 -0.68 0.28 -6.20
C ALA A 75 -2.22 0.23 -6.07
N ASN A 76 -2.82 1.14 -5.28
CA ASN A 76 -4.27 1.26 -5.17
C ASN A 76 -4.91 1.73 -6.49
N ALA A 77 -4.27 2.67 -7.19
CA ALA A 77 -4.76 3.15 -8.48
C ALA A 77 -4.70 2.06 -9.56
N VAL A 78 -3.60 1.31 -9.64
CA VAL A 78 -3.46 0.16 -10.53
C VAL A 78 -4.54 -0.89 -10.27
N LEU A 79 -4.83 -1.17 -8.99
CA LEU A 79 -5.90 -2.09 -8.61
C LEU A 79 -7.25 -1.62 -9.13
N LEU A 80 -7.61 -0.35 -8.91
CA LEU A 80 -8.88 0.21 -9.37
C LEU A 80 -9.01 0.16 -10.90
N ARG A 81 -7.98 0.56 -11.64
CA ARG A 81 -7.97 0.45 -13.11
C ARG A 81 -8.12 -1.00 -13.56
N THR A 82 -7.47 -1.93 -12.89
CA THR A 82 -7.55 -3.36 -13.21
C THR A 82 -8.97 -3.89 -13.01
N LEU A 83 -9.62 -3.53 -11.91
CA LEU A 83 -11.00 -3.91 -11.65
C LEU A 83 -12.00 -3.22 -12.57
N HIS A 84 -11.69 -2.01 -13.06
CA HIS A 84 -12.50 -1.37 -14.08
C HIS A 84 -12.43 -2.11 -15.42
N HIS A 85 -11.22 -2.38 -15.90
CA HIS A 85 -10.99 -2.99 -17.21
C HIS A 85 -11.33 -4.48 -17.25
N TRP A 86 -11.02 -5.24 -16.20
CA TRP A 86 -11.23 -6.70 -16.15
C TRP A 86 -12.47 -7.10 -15.36
N GLY A 87 -12.82 -6.34 -14.33
CA GLY A 87 -14.00 -6.60 -13.49
C GLY A 87 -15.27 -5.90 -13.98
N GLY A 88 -15.19 -5.05 -15.01
CA GLY A 88 -16.33 -4.32 -15.58
C GLY A 88 -16.94 -3.27 -14.65
N VAL A 89 -16.29 -2.95 -13.52
CA VAL A 89 -16.80 -1.97 -12.55
C VAL A 89 -16.65 -0.57 -13.14
N PRO A 90 -17.70 0.26 -13.25
CA PRO A 90 -17.56 1.62 -13.78
C PRO A 90 -16.49 2.42 -13.03
N PHE A 91 -15.64 3.16 -13.76
CA PHE A 91 -14.64 4.06 -13.17
C PHE A 91 -15.30 5.34 -12.65
N ALA A 92 -16.19 5.17 -11.68
CA ALA A 92 -16.85 6.23 -10.94
C ALA A 92 -16.65 5.95 -9.46
N LEU A 93 -16.20 6.97 -8.71
CA LEU A 93 -15.83 6.82 -7.30
C LEU A 93 -16.95 6.16 -6.49
N GLU A 94 -18.18 6.58 -6.69
CA GLU A 94 -19.34 6.03 -5.99
C GLU A 94 -19.63 4.57 -6.35
N ALA A 95 -19.49 4.20 -7.63
CA ALA A 95 -19.67 2.81 -8.07
C ALA A 95 -18.57 1.91 -7.51
N MET A 96 -17.33 2.39 -7.45
CA MET A 96 -16.19 1.66 -6.90
C MET A 96 -16.30 1.48 -5.38
N LEU A 97 -16.75 2.52 -4.64
CA LEU A 97 -16.94 2.41 -3.20
C LEU A 97 -18.06 1.45 -2.81
N ARG A 98 -19.11 1.32 -3.64
CA ARG A 98 -20.23 0.40 -3.40
C ARG A 98 -19.98 -1.02 -3.93
N SER A 99 -18.88 -1.26 -4.65
CA SER A 99 -18.59 -2.57 -5.24
C SER A 99 -17.92 -3.50 -4.23
N ASP A 100 -18.57 -4.62 -3.92
CA ASP A 100 -18.01 -5.65 -3.04
C ASP A 100 -16.67 -6.18 -3.57
N VAL A 101 -16.57 -6.40 -4.89
CA VAL A 101 -15.35 -6.86 -5.55
C VAL A 101 -14.18 -5.89 -5.30
N VAL A 102 -14.43 -4.58 -5.40
CA VAL A 102 -13.43 -3.54 -5.12
C VAL A 102 -13.04 -3.55 -3.64
N GLN A 103 -14.02 -3.66 -2.74
CA GLN A 103 -13.76 -3.68 -1.31
C GLN A 103 -12.92 -4.88 -0.88
N THR A 104 -13.26 -6.07 -1.37
CA THR A 104 -12.52 -7.32 -1.13
C THR A 104 -11.11 -7.24 -1.72
N ALA A 105 -10.96 -6.74 -2.94
CA ALA A 105 -9.66 -6.62 -3.58
C ALA A 105 -8.73 -5.66 -2.82
N PHE A 106 -9.24 -4.53 -2.33
CA PHE A 106 -8.48 -3.64 -1.46
C PHE A 106 -8.04 -4.32 -0.17
N SER A 107 -8.93 -5.08 0.47
CA SER A 107 -8.60 -5.81 1.69
C SER A 107 -7.46 -6.81 1.46
N ILE A 108 -7.53 -7.60 0.38
CA ILE A 108 -6.47 -8.54 0.00
C ILE A 108 -5.15 -7.80 -0.24
N LEU A 109 -5.17 -6.75 -1.06
CA LEU A 109 -3.97 -5.96 -1.36
C LEU A 109 -3.33 -5.40 -0.09
N TRP A 110 -4.13 -4.76 0.77
CA TRP A 110 -3.61 -4.13 1.99
C TRP A 110 -3.10 -5.16 3.00
N THR A 111 -3.76 -6.31 3.13
CA THR A 111 -3.25 -7.44 3.94
C THR A 111 -1.89 -7.90 3.42
N LEU A 112 -1.73 -8.12 2.11
CA LEU A 112 -0.46 -8.54 1.53
C LEU A 112 0.65 -7.50 1.74
N VAL A 113 0.34 -6.21 1.55
CA VAL A 113 1.29 -5.12 1.79
C VAL A 113 1.69 -5.05 3.27
N ALA A 114 0.72 -5.16 4.19
CA ALA A 114 0.99 -5.16 5.62
C ALA A 114 1.91 -6.31 6.02
N LEU A 115 1.61 -7.53 5.58
CA LEU A 115 2.40 -8.73 5.85
C LEU A 115 3.82 -8.63 5.26
N ALA A 116 3.94 -8.21 4.00
CA ALA A 116 5.23 -8.01 3.35
C ALA A 116 6.06 -6.95 4.08
N SER A 117 5.44 -5.83 4.47
CA SER A 117 6.09 -4.76 5.24
C SER A 117 6.61 -5.28 6.58
N MET A 118 5.77 -5.98 7.35
CA MET A 118 6.16 -6.54 8.65
C MET A 118 7.26 -7.60 8.50
N GLY A 119 7.15 -8.51 7.53
CA GLY A 119 8.14 -9.56 7.27
C GLY A 119 9.50 -9.01 6.83
N VAL A 120 9.52 -8.06 5.90
CA VAL A 120 10.77 -7.38 5.49
C VAL A 120 11.34 -6.56 6.64
N ALA A 121 10.49 -5.89 7.43
CA ALA A 121 10.90 -5.09 8.55
C ALA A 121 11.50 -5.90 9.70
N THR A 122 10.96 -7.08 10.00
CA THR A 122 11.56 -8.01 10.98
C THR A 122 12.93 -8.50 10.50
N ARG A 123 13.07 -8.87 9.22
CA ARG A 123 14.36 -9.33 8.66
C ARG A 123 15.43 -8.23 8.59
N LYS A 124 15.02 -6.99 8.37
CA LYS A 124 15.92 -5.83 8.23
C LYS A 124 16.00 -4.96 9.49
N SER A 125 15.40 -5.37 10.59
CA SER A 125 15.30 -4.61 11.85
C SER A 125 14.72 -3.19 11.68
N LEU A 126 13.79 -3.00 10.73
CA LEU A 126 13.20 -1.70 10.42
C LEU A 126 11.93 -1.44 11.22
N ARG A 127 12.07 -0.99 12.47
CA ARG A 127 10.92 -0.77 13.38
C ARG A 127 9.81 0.10 12.78
N ALA A 128 10.15 1.18 12.08
CA ALA A 128 9.15 2.08 11.50
C ALA A 128 8.29 1.40 10.43
N ALA A 129 8.90 0.59 9.56
CA ALA A 129 8.19 -0.17 8.52
C ALA A 129 7.32 -1.28 9.13
N TRP A 130 7.78 -1.89 10.22
CA TRP A 130 6.99 -2.87 10.97
C TRP A 130 5.73 -2.22 11.55
N ILE A 131 5.87 -1.07 12.22
CA ILE A 131 4.73 -0.34 12.81
C ILE A 131 3.77 0.12 11.72
N ALA A 132 4.27 0.62 10.59
CA ALA A 132 3.42 1.02 9.46
C ALA A 132 2.60 -0.17 8.92
N GLY A 133 3.24 -1.35 8.79
CA GLY A 133 2.54 -2.58 8.41
C GLY A 133 1.50 -3.02 9.43
N ALA A 134 1.81 -2.96 10.72
CA ALA A 134 0.88 -3.30 11.79
C ALA A 134 -0.33 -2.34 11.83
N VAL A 135 -0.11 -1.04 11.64
CA VAL A 135 -1.19 -0.04 11.53
C VAL A 135 -2.06 -0.33 10.32
N LEU A 136 -1.46 -0.61 9.15
CA LEU A 136 -2.21 -0.97 7.95
C LEU A 136 -3.05 -2.24 8.17
N MET A 137 -2.49 -3.26 8.84
CA MET A 137 -3.23 -4.47 9.21
C MET A 137 -4.43 -4.15 10.11
N ALA A 138 -4.23 -3.32 11.14
CA ALA A 138 -5.32 -2.88 12.02
C ALA A 138 -6.44 -2.17 11.24
N VAL A 139 -6.08 -1.32 10.27
CA VAL A 139 -7.06 -0.66 9.39
C VAL A 139 -7.83 -1.68 8.56
N VAL A 140 -7.17 -2.67 7.97
CA VAL A 140 -7.85 -3.74 7.21
C VAL A 140 -8.81 -4.51 8.09
N VAL A 141 -8.36 -4.87 9.29
CA VAL A 141 -9.18 -5.59 10.27
C VAL A 141 -10.44 -4.79 10.61
N VAL A 142 -10.30 -3.52 10.98
CA VAL A 142 -11.44 -2.64 11.27
C VAL A 142 -12.36 -2.53 10.06
N LYS A 143 -11.81 -2.38 8.85
CA LYS A 143 -12.59 -2.33 7.61
C LYS A 143 -13.40 -3.61 7.40
N LEU A 144 -12.79 -4.78 7.53
CA LEU A 144 -13.47 -6.07 7.42
C LEU A 144 -14.57 -6.19 8.45
N PHE A 145 -14.32 -5.78 9.70
CA PHE A 145 -15.38 -5.73 10.70
C PHE A 145 -16.52 -4.80 10.30
N MET A 146 -16.25 -3.58 9.81
CA MET A 146 -17.32 -2.65 9.41
C MET A 146 -18.17 -3.18 8.25
N VAL A 147 -17.55 -3.86 7.28
CA VAL A 147 -18.23 -4.41 6.09
C VAL A 147 -18.94 -5.74 6.40
N ASP A 148 -18.30 -6.62 7.15
CA ASP A 148 -18.86 -7.93 7.48
C ASP A 148 -19.92 -7.80 8.60
N LEU A 149 -19.66 -7.05 9.69
CA LEU A 149 -20.62 -6.95 10.79
C LEU A 149 -21.96 -6.36 10.36
N SER A 150 -22.01 -5.45 9.38
CA SER A 150 -23.28 -4.84 9.00
C SER A 150 -24.32 -5.88 8.55
N ASN A 151 -23.87 -7.06 8.06
CA ASN A 151 -24.74 -8.06 7.44
C ASN A 151 -24.75 -9.45 8.12
N VAL A 152 -24.00 -9.69 9.22
CA VAL A 152 -24.01 -10.99 9.94
C VAL A 152 -24.54 -10.95 11.37
N GLY A 153 -25.12 -12.08 11.81
CA GLY A 153 -25.71 -12.26 13.13
C GLY A 153 -24.68 -12.30 14.28
N THR A 154 -25.12 -12.04 15.51
CA THR A 154 -24.27 -11.84 16.70
C THR A 154 -23.22 -12.92 16.93
N ILE A 155 -23.54 -14.20 16.72
CA ILE A 155 -22.61 -15.32 16.92
C ILE A 155 -21.46 -15.30 15.90
N GLN A 156 -21.77 -15.04 14.62
CA GLN A 156 -20.76 -14.97 13.56
C GLN A 156 -19.77 -13.82 13.82
N ARG A 157 -20.25 -12.70 14.36
CA ARG A 157 -19.39 -11.57 14.78
C ARG A 157 -18.37 -11.99 15.82
N ILE A 158 -18.79 -12.74 16.85
CA ILE A 158 -17.89 -13.23 17.93
C ILE A 158 -16.82 -14.16 17.35
N VAL A 159 -17.20 -15.11 16.50
CA VAL A 159 -16.24 -16.03 15.86
C VAL A 159 -15.23 -15.28 14.99
N SER A 160 -15.68 -14.28 14.21
CA SER A 160 -14.78 -13.42 13.43
C SER A 160 -13.82 -12.61 14.30
N PHE A 161 -14.28 -12.06 15.43
CA PHE A 161 -13.42 -11.36 16.40
C PHE A 161 -12.31 -12.26 16.95
N VAL A 162 -12.68 -13.49 17.35
CA VAL A 162 -11.71 -14.45 17.85
C VAL A 162 -10.73 -14.86 16.75
N GLY A 163 -11.21 -15.17 15.55
CA GLY A 163 -10.36 -15.58 14.43
C GLY A 163 -9.33 -14.51 14.05
N VAL A 164 -9.76 -13.25 13.96
CA VAL A 164 -8.85 -12.13 13.69
C VAL A 164 -7.90 -11.90 14.86
N GLY A 165 -8.37 -11.99 16.10
CA GLY A 165 -7.52 -11.87 17.29
C GLY A 165 -6.41 -12.92 17.33
N VAL A 166 -6.73 -14.17 17.01
CA VAL A 166 -5.76 -15.26 16.89
C VAL A 166 -4.78 -15.00 15.74
N LEU A 167 -5.25 -14.56 14.58
CA LEU A 167 -4.38 -14.17 13.46
C LEU A 167 -3.39 -13.07 13.87
N MET A 168 -3.87 -12.03 14.56
CA MET A 168 -3.02 -10.95 15.05
C MET A 168 -1.98 -11.46 16.07
N LEU A 169 -2.36 -12.40 16.94
CA LEU A 169 -1.45 -13.02 17.90
C LEU A 169 -0.35 -13.84 17.20
N VAL A 170 -0.74 -14.66 16.22
CA VAL A 170 0.18 -15.46 15.39
C VAL A 170 1.16 -14.55 14.66
N LEU A 171 0.67 -13.47 14.04
CA LEU A 171 1.52 -12.49 13.37
C LEU A 171 2.47 -11.79 14.33
N GLY A 172 2.00 -11.41 15.52
CA GLY A 172 2.83 -10.80 16.56
C GLY A 172 3.91 -11.75 17.09
N TYR A 173 3.63 -13.05 17.15
CA TYR A 173 4.57 -14.09 17.55
C TYR A 173 5.65 -14.33 16.49
N PHE A 174 5.28 -14.50 15.21
CA PHE A 174 6.22 -14.82 14.13
C PHE A 174 6.96 -13.59 13.58
N SER A 175 6.39 -12.40 13.73
CA SER A 175 7.00 -11.13 13.31
C SER A 175 7.17 -10.23 14.53
N PRO A 176 8.08 -10.55 15.46
CA PRO A 176 8.30 -9.73 16.63
C PRO A 176 8.80 -8.34 16.24
N VAL A 177 8.44 -7.35 17.05
CA VAL A 177 8.84 -5.96 16.87
C VAL A 177 10.36 -5.86 16.95
N PRO A 178 11.04 -5.26 15.96
CA PRO A 178 12.47 -5.02 16.06
C PRO A 178 12.85 -4.20 17.31
N PRO A 179 13.88 -4.61 18.07
CA PRO A 179 14.31 -3.93 19.29
C PRO A 179 14.78 -2.49 19.01
N ARG A 180 14.62 -1.57 19.97
CA ARG A 180 15.00 -0.16 19.80
C ARG A 180 16.50 0.06 19.95
N SER A 181 17.20 -0.81 20.68
CA SER A 181 18.66 -0.77 20.82
C SER A 181 19.27 -2.16 20.95
N PRO A 182 20.56 -2.35 20.60
CA PRO A 182 21.28 -3.61 20.85
C PRO A 182 21.36 -4.01 22.33
N ARG A 183 21.10 -3.07 23.27
CA ARG A 183 21.09 -3.34 24.73
C ARG A 183 19.79 -4.01 25.21
N GLU A 184 18.69 -3.90 24.47
CA GLU A 184 17.41 -4.55 24.79
C GLU A 184 17.31 -5.99 24.27
N ALA A 185 18.27 -6.43 23.43
CA ALA A 185 18.29 -7.76 22.82
C ALA A 185 19.14 -8.78 23.60
N ARG A 186 19.69 -8.40 24.76
CA ARG A 186 20.51 -9.24 25.65
C ARG A 186 19.72 -9.68 26.86
#